data_AF-A0A2M8MBN7-F1
#
_entry.id   AF-A0A2M8MBN7-F1
#
_cell.length_a   1.000
_cell.length_b   1.000
_cell.length_c   1.000
_cell.angle_alpha   90.00
_cell.angle_beta   90.00
_cell.angle_gamma   90.00
#
_symmetry.space_group_name_H-M   'P 1'
#
loop_
_entity.id
_entity.type
_entity.pdbx_description
1 polymer ?
#
loop_
_entity_poly.entity_id
_entity_poly.type
_entity_poly.pdbx_seq_one_letter_code
_entity_poly.pdbx_strand_id
1 'polypeptide(L)'
;MTTFWNGSIDAKDAIPSSVPRPRLREIHDWTEHTWRYRAELYDYVGERPVAVSATLTTAPALPPSWWTALRTTLDAVTTVSTGRYTTDQQYLDWAMPRFLGAPVDTRVLSWSTAHGDLHWANLCAPRLAVLDWEGWGMAPTGYDAATLYIYSLLVPEVAASVRSEFADTLDTPTGRFAELAVITELLESTTYGDNLLLDRPLRNRAAHLLGCRIPS
;
A
#
# COMPACT_ATOMS: atom_id res chain seq x y z
N MET A 1 8.86 -16.21 -9.00
CA MET A 1 9.12 -15.17 -10.01
C MET A 1 9.46 -13.91 -9.26
N THR A 2 10.53 -13.21 -9.62
CA THR A 2 10.91 -11.91 -9.02
C THR A 2 9.90 -10.86 -9.46
N THR A 3 8.80 -10.73 -8.72
CA THR A 3 7.69 -9.81 -8.99
C THR A 3 8.19 -8.37 -9.14
N PHE A 4 9.15 -7.96 -8.32
CA PHE A 4 9.65 -6.58 -8.27
C PHE A 4 10.50 -6.15 -9.47
N TRP A 5 11.38 -6.99 -10.00
CA TRP A 5 12.39 -6.57 -10.99
C TRP A 5 11.80 -5.84 -12.21
N ASN A 6 10.69 -6.32 -12.76
CA ASN A 6 10.01 -5.71 -13.91
C ASN A 6 8.80 -4.85 -13.53
N GLY A 7 8.56 -4.61 -12.24
CA GLY A 7 7.36 -3.92 -11.76
C GLY A 7 7.16 -2.55 -12.39
N SER A 8 8.21 -1.74 -12.41
CA SER A 8 8.23 -0.43 -13.04
C SER A 8 7.94 -0.46 -14.54
N ILE A 9 8.43 -1.47 -15.25
CA ILE A 9 8.20 -1.68 -16.69
C ILE A 9 6.74 -2.05 -16.92
N ASP A 10 6.27 -3.05 -16.20
CA ASP A 10 4.89 -3.51 -16.34
C ASP A 10 3.92 -2.36 -15.97
N ALA A 11 4.27 -1.55 -14.97
CA ALA A 11 3.49 -0.38 -14.58
C ALA A 11 3.46 0.66 -15.70
N LYS A 12 4.60 0.96 -16.34
CA LYS A 12 4.68 1.87 -17.50
C LYS A 12 3.65 1.52 -18.57
N ASP A 13 3.49 0.24 -18.87
CA ASP A 13 2.62 -0.22 -19.96
C ASP A 13 1.16 -0.40 -19.54
N ALA A 14 0.90 -0.82 -18.30
CA ALA A 14 -0.44 -1.18 -17.84
C ALA A 14 -1.18 -0.06 -17.11
N ILE A 15 -0.48 0.77 -16.32
CA ILE A 15 -1.14 1.79 -15.48
C ILE A 15 -1.54 3.01 -16.33
N PRO A 16 -2.84 3.39 -16.35
CA PRO A 16 -3.36 4.45 -17.20
C PRO A 16 -2.62 5.78 -17.04
N SER A 17 -2.51 6.53 -18.13
CA SER A 17 -1.89 7.86 -18.11
C SER A 17 -2.67 8.91 -17.29
N SER A 18 -3.91 8.61 -16.89
CA SER A 18 -4.71 9.42 -15.97
C SER A 18 -4.24 9.31 -14.51
N VAL A 19 -3.51 8.25 -14.17
CA VAL A 19 -2.88 8.12 -12.85
C VAL A 19 -1.67 9.06 -12.81
N PRO A 20 -1.63 10.03 -11.86
CA PRO A 20 -0.56 11.01 -11.80
C PRO A 20 0.72 10.38 -11.23
N ARG A 21 1.57 9.85 -12.11
CA ARG A 21 2.84 9.20 -11.74
C ARG A 21 3.97 9.66 -12.65
N PRO A 22 5.24 9.65 -12.19
CA PRO A 22 6.36 9.91 -13.08
C PRO A 22 6.46 8.81 -14.14
N ARG A 23 6.65 9.20 -15.41
CA ARG A 23 6.81 8.22 -16.48
C ARG A 23 8.23 7.64 -16.46
N LEU A 24 8.32 6.32 -16.59
CA LEU A 24 9.59 5.64 -16.83
C LEU A 24 10.06 5.90 -18.27
N ARG A 25 11.14 6.68 -18.40
CA ARG A 25 11.70 7.16 -19.66
C ARG A 25 12.67 6.18 -20.28
N GLU A 26 13.65 5.74 -19.50
CA GLU A 26 14.74 4.90 -19.97
C GLU A 26 15.11 3.85 -18.92
N ILE A 27 15.61 2.72 -19.40
CA ILE A 27 16.07 1.61 -18.58
C ILE A 27 17.40 1.16 -19.14
N HIS A 28 18.35 0.93 -18.25
CA HIS A 28 19.64 0.34 -18.60
C HIS A 28 19.92 -0.86 -17.71
N ASP A 29 19.92 -2.04 -18.32
CA ASP A 29 20.27 -3.29 -17.65
C ASP A 29 21.71 -3.67 -17.97
N TRP A 30 22.48 -4.03 -16.94
CA TRP A 30 23.80 -4.62 -17.11
C TRP A 30 24.03 -5.75 -16.13
N THR A 31 25.03 -6.57 -16.41
CA THR A 31 25.44 -7.68 -15.54
C THR A 31 26.91 -7.51 -15.22
N GLU A 32 27.25 -7.61 -13.94
CA GLU A 32 28.63 -7.61 -13.47
C GLU A 32 28.83 -8.82 -12.54
N HIS A 33 29.75 -9.70 -12.92
CA HIS A 33 29.93 -11.01 -12.30
C HIS A 33 28.62 -11.82 -12.24
N THR A 34 28.15 -12.15 -11.04
CA THR A 34 26.92 -12.92 -10.79
C THR A 34 25.70 -12.04 -10.54
N TRP A 35 25.85 -10.71 -10.56
CA TRP A 35 24.81 -9.76 -10.20
C TRP A 35 24.22 -9.10 -11.45
N ARG A 36 22.91 -8.91 -11.44
CA ARG A 36 22.17 -8.13 -12.44
C ARG A 36 21.78 -6.79 -11.83
N TYR A 37 22.00 -5.73 -12.58
CA TYR A 37 21.71 -4.36 -12.17
C TYR A 37 20.83 -3.68 -13.20
N ARG A 38 20.01 -2.75 -12.73
CA ARG A 38 19.11 -1.94 -13.52
C ARG A 38 19.20 -0.50 -13.03
N ALA A 39 19.31 0.42 -13.98
CA ALA A 39 19.11 1.85 -13.76
C ALA A 39 17.82 2.27 -14.46
N GLU A 40 16.98 3.02 -13.76
CA GLU A 40 15.69 3.50 -14.25
C GLU A 40 15.66 5.02 -14.22
N LEU A 41 15.38 5.65 -15.37
CA LEU A 41 15.23 7.10 -15.50
C LEU A 41 13.75 7.47 -15.53
N TYR A 42 13.34 8.33 -14.60
CA TYR A 42 11.96 8.79 -14.47
C TYR A 42 11.79 10.27 -14.81
N ASP A 43 10.55 10.67 -15.10
CA ASP A 43 10.15 12.08 -15.05
C ASP A 43 10.47 12.69 -13.68
N TYR A 44 10.96 13.92 -13.69
CA TYR A 44 11.15 14.70 -12.47
C TYR A 44 9.80 15.13 -11.88
N VAL A 45 9.58 14.81 -10.62
CA VAL A 45 8.44 15.28 -9.83
C VAL A 45 8.90 16.45 -8.95
N GLY A 46 8.33 17.63 -9.16
CA GLY A 46 8.71 18.85 -8.42
C GLY A 46 7.99 18.97 -7.07
N GLU A 47 6.87 18.28 -6.93
CA GLU A 47 6.12 18.13 -5.70
C GLU A 47 6.89 17.27 -4.70
N ARG A 48 6.72 17.56 -3.41
CA ARG A 48 7.41 16.82 -2.34
C ARG A 48 6.52 15.69 -1.83
N PRO A 49 7.10 14.56 -1.40
CA PRO A 49 6.39 13.57 -0.59
C PRO A 49 5.67 14.22 0.60
N VAL A 50 4.49 13.72 0.93
CA VAL A 50 3.67 14.19 2.05
C VAL A 50 4.39 13.95 3.38
N ALA A 51 5.14 12.84 3.47
CA ALA A 51 5.98 12.52 4.61
C ALA A 51 7.39 12.07 4.17
N VAL A 52 8.36 12.21 5.07
CA VAL A 52 9.73 11.72 4.86
C VAL A 52 9.85 10.19 4.99
N SER A 53 8.85 9.54 5.58
CA SER A 53 8.80 8.10 5.83
C SER A 53 7.38 7.57 5.59
N ALA A 54 7.24 6.26 5.42
CA ALA A 54 5.94 5.60 5.26
C ALA A 54 4.97 5.93 6.42
N THR A 55 5.46 5.78 7.66
CA THR A 55 4.72 6.11 8.88
C THR A 55 4.58 7.62 9.03
N LEU A 56 3.33 8.11 9.11
CA LEU A 56 3.03 9.51 9.34
C LEU A 56 3.14 9.85 10.83
N THR A 57 3.82 10.94 11.16
CA THR A 57 4.01 11.40 12.55
C THR A 57 3.51 12.84 12.77
N THR A 58 3.08 13.53 11.71
CA THR A 58 2.56 14.90 11.77
C THR A 58 1.44 15.04 10.74
N ALA A 59 0.35 15.71 11.11
CA ALA A 59 -0.77 15.92 10.20
C ALA A 59 -0.37 16.86 9.04
N PRO A 60 -0.49 16.40 7.77
CA PRO A 60 -0.24 17.26 6.62
C PRO A 60 -1.45 18.15 6.34
N ALA A 61 -1.20 19.36 5.85
CA ALA A 61 -2.26 20.24 5.35
C ALA A 61 -2.59 19.88 3.89
N LEU A 62 -3.60 19.04 3.69
CA LEU A 62 -4.03 18.57 2.37
C LEU A 62 -5.36 19.21 1.96
N PRO A 63 -5.46 19.83 0.76
CA PRO A 63 -6.71 20.41 0.30
C PRO A 63 -7.72 19.33 -0.11
N PRO A 64 -9.05 19.59 -0.07
CA PRO A 64 -10.07 18.62 -0.49
C PRO A 64 -9.87 18.06 -1.90
N SER A 65 -9.35 18.88 -2.82
CA SER A 65 -9.04 18.46 -4.19
C SER A 65 -7.97 17.37 -4.27
N TRP A 66 -7.06 17.31 -3.29
CA TRP A 66 -6.03 16.27 -3.21
C TRP A 66 -6.67 14.91 -2.87
N TRP A 67 -7.59 14.88 -1.91
CA TRP A 67 -8.34 13.67 -1.56
C TRP A 67 -9.20 13.16 -2.70
N THR A 68 -9.88 14.07 -3.41
CA THR A 68 -10.62 13.72 -4.64
C THR A 68 -9.69 13.11 -5.69
N ALA A 69 -8.53 13.73 -5.94
CA ALA A 69 -7.55 13.20 -6.89
C ALA A 69 -7.03 11.82 -6.49
N LEU A 70 -6.81 11.59 -5.19
CA LEU A 70 -6.36 10.29 -4.68
C LEU A 70 -7.43 9.22 -4.92
N ARG A 71 -8.69 9.50 -4.56
CA ARG A 71 -9.80 8.57 -4.84
C ARG A 71 -9.91 8.23 -6.32
N THR A 72 -9.95 9.22 -7.19
CA THR A 72 -10.00 9.00 -8.65
C THR A 72 -8.80 8.21 -9.16
N THR A 73 -7.62 8.42 -8.57
CA THR A 73 -6.40 7.67 -8.91
C THR A 73 -6.55 6.20 -8.54
N LEU A 74 -6.98 5.88 -7.31
CA LEU A 74 -7.16 4.50 -6.87
C LEU A 74 -8.28 3.81 -7.64
N ASP A 75 -9.39 4.49 -7.91
CA ASP A 75 -10.47 3.96 -8.77
C ASP A 75 -9.91 3.55 -10.14
N ALA A 76 -9.11 4.40 -10.78
CA ALA A 76 -8.47 4.07 -12.06
C ALA A 76 -7.52 2.86 -11.96
N VAL A 77 -6.74 2.76 -10.89
CA VAL A 77 -5.83 1.61 -10.65
C VAL A 77 -6.61 0.31 -10.54
N THR A 78 -7.74 0.30 -9.83
CA THR A 78 -8.54 -0.93 -9.66
C THR A 78 -9.08 -1.51 -10.97
N THR A 79 -9.18 -0.71 -12.03
CA THR A 79 -9.66 -1.17 -13.35
C THR A 79 -8.59 -1.87 -14.19
N VAL A 80 -7.32 -1.82 -13.77
CA VAL A 80 -6.21 -2.41 -14.52
C VAL A 80 -6.23 -3.93 -14.36
N SER A 81 -6.22 -4.68 -15.47
CA SER A 81 -6.05 -6.13 -15.45
C SER A 81 -4.57 -6.50 -15.46
N THR A 82 -4.16 -7.41 -14.58
CA THR A 82 -2.76 -7.85 -14.48
C THR A 82 -2.66 -9.28 -13.95
N GLY A 83 -1.54 -9.94 -14.25
CA GLY A 83 -1.15 -11.22 -13.62
C GLY A 83 -0.17 -11.06 -12.45
N ARG A 84 0.18 -9.81 -12.10
CA ARG A 84 1.05 -9.48 -10.97
C ARG A 84 0.29 -9.57 -9.66
N TYR A 85 0.99 -9.83 -8.57
CA TYR A 85 0.45 -9.83 -7.22
C TYR A 85 1.34 -8.98 -6.33
N THR A 86 0.74 -8.05 -5.59
CA THR A 86 1.41 -7.38 -4.47
C THR A 86 1.55 -8.34 -3.30
N THR A 87 0.47 -9.07 -3.02
CA THR A 87 0.36 -10.10 -1.99
C THR A 87 -0.48 -11.23 -2.59
N ASP A 88 -0.24 -12.47 -2.18
CA ASP A 88 -0.94 -13.64 -2.74
C ASP A 88 -1.62 -14.48 -1.67
N GLN A 89 -2.57 -15.32 -2.10
CA GLN A 89 -3.35 -16.16 -1.17
C GLN A 89 -2.46 -17.08 -0.33
N GLN A 90 -1.37 -17.61 -0.90
CA GLN A 90 -0.47 -18.53 -0.22
C GLN A 90 0.27 -17.82 0.92
N TYR A 91 0.74 -16.59 0.67
CA TYR A 91 1.33 -15.76 1.69
C TYR A 91 0.32 -15.45 2.81
N LEU A 92 -0.91 -15.02 2.46
CA LEU A 92 -1.93 -14.68 3.45
C LEU A 92 -2.37 -15.87 4.31
N ASP A 93 -2.51 -17.05 3.70
CA ASP A 93 -2.82 -18.31 4.40
C ASP A 93 -1.77 -18.66 5.47
N TRP A 94 -0.50 -18.35 5.19
CA TRP A 94 0.61 -18.59 6.11
C TRP A 94 0.77 -17.48 7.16
N ALA A 95 0.73 -16.22 6.74
CA ALA A 95 1.08 -15.07 7.55
C ALA A 95 -0.03 -14.70 8.53
N MET A 96 -1.28 -14.63 8.08
CA MET A 96 -2.37 -14.06 8.88
C MET A 96 -2.58 -14.81 10.21
N PRO A 97 -2.68 -16.16 10.26
CA PRO A 97 -2.85 -16.87 11.53
C PRO A 97 -1.64 -16.70 12.46
N ARG A 98 -0.44 -16.57 11.89
CA ARG A 98 0.82 -16.45 12.63
C ARG A 98 0.95 -15.09 13.31
N PHE A 99 0.73 -14.00 12.59
CA PHE A 99 0.99 -12.65 13.09
C PHE A 99 -0.24 -12.02 13.77
N LEU A 100 -1.45 -12.44 13.42
CA LEU A 100 -2.66 -12.05 14.16
C LEU A 100 -2.87 -12.90 15.42
N GLY A 101 -2.15 -14.02 15.58
CA GLY A 101 -2.19 -14.84 16.80
C GLY A 101 -3.57 -15.43 17.12
N ALA A 102 -4.44 -15.56 16.13
CA ALA A 102 -5.79 -16.13 16.24
C ALA A 102 -6.14 -16.91 14.98
N PRO A 103 -6.99 -17.95 15.06
CA PRO A 103 -7.58 -18.56 13.88
C PRO A 103 -8.43 -17.52 13.14
N VAL A 104 -8.09 -17.24 11.89
CA VAL A 104 -8.81 -16.30 11.02
C VAL A 104 -9.12 -16.99 9.69
N ASP A 105 -10.25 -16.64 9.07
CA ASP A 105 -10.50 -17.02 7.68
C ASP A 105 -9.58 -16.19 6.79
N THR A 106 -8.65 -16.87 6.11
CA THR A 106 -7.63 -16.25 5.26
C THR A 106 -8.09 -16.11 3.81
N ARG A 107 -9.27 -16.64 3.44
CA ARG A 107 -9.74 -16.60 2.06
C ARG A 107 -10.03 -15.16 1.62
N VAL A 108 -9.30 -14.70 0.61
CA VAL A 108 -9.53 -13.38 0.04
C VAL A 108 -10.91 -13.34 -0.63
N LEU A 109 -11.76 -12.41 -0.17
CA LEU A 109 -13.14 -12.28 -0.62
C LEU A 109 -13.25 -11.70 -2.04
N SER A 110 -12.34 -10.80 -2.40
CA SER A 110 -12.28 -10.13 -3.67
C SER A 110 -10.87 -9.60 -3.89
N TRP A 111 -10.41 -9.68 -5.13
CA TRP A 111 -9.11 -9.17 -5.57
C TRP A 111 -9.31 -7.94 -6.44
N SER A 112 -8.49 -6.92 -6.24
CA SER A 112 -8.39 -5.75 -7.11
C SER A 112 -6.93 -5.37 -7.33
N THR A 113 -6.63 -4.73 -8.46
CA THR A 113 -5.30 -4.16 -8.65
C THR A 113 -5.08 -3.01 -7.69
N ALA A 114 -3.90 -2.97 -7.10
CA ALA A 114 -3.45 -2.01 -6.11
C ALA A 114 -2.07 -1.45 -6.50
N HIS A 115 -1.76 -0.25 -6.01
CA HIS A 115 -0.42 0.30 -5.98
C HIS A 115 0.52 -0.61 -5.19
N GLY A 116 0.04 -1.17 -4.09
CA GLY A 116 0.73 -2.19 -3.30
C GLY A 116 1.69 -1.64 -2.25
N ASP A 117 2.06 -0.37 -2.34
CA ASP A 117 2.82 0.33 -1.30
C ASP A 117 2.33 1.78 -1.08
N LEU A 118 1.00 1.93 -0.90
CA LEU A 118 0.36 3.26 -0.83
C LEU A 118 0.51 3.93 0.56
N HIS A 119 1.72 4.36 0.90
CA HIS A 119 2.02 5.09 2.13
C HIS A 119 2.41 6.56 1.89
N TRP A 120 2.51 7.36 2.96
CA TRP A 120 2.66 8.81 2.87
C TRP A 120 3.96 9.32 2.23
N ALA A 121 5.03 8.52 2.19
CA ALA A 121 6.25 8.86 1.46
C ALA A 121 6.17 8.63 -0.07
N ASN A 122 5.18 7.86 -0.54
CA ASN A 122 4.94 7.59 -1.96
C ASN A 122 3.88 8.53 -2.55
N LEU A 123 3.32 9.42 -1.74
CA LEU A 123 2.31 10.38 -2.18
C LEU A 123 2.88 11.80 -2.10
N CYS A 124 2.77 12.58 -3.16
CA CYS A 124 3.22 13.96 -3.19
C CYS A 124 2.09 14.97 -2.94
N ALA A 125 2.45 16.17 -2.48
CA ALA A 125 1.54 17.29 -2.24
C ALA A 125 2.19 18.64 -2.60
N PRO A 126 1.41 19.72 -2.85
CA PRO A 126 -0.06 19.81 -2.73
C PRO A 126 -0.83 19.29 -3.96
N ARG A 127 -0.15 19.07 -5.09
CA ARG A 127 -0.71 18.31 -6.22
C ARG A 127 -0.31 16.84 -6.05
N LEU A 128 -1.28 15.95 -6.25
CA LEU A 128 -1.03 14.52 -6.12
C LEU A 128 -0.08 14.05 -7.23
N ALA A 129 0.99 13.37 -6.83
CA ALA A 129 1.71 12.42 -7.64
C ALA A 129 1.92 11.15 -6.80
N VAL A 130 1.82 9.98 -7.42
CA VAL A 130 2.01 8.67 -6.79
C VAL A 130 3.33 8.09 -7.31
N LEU A 131 4.26 7.89 -6.40
CA LEU A 131 5.61 7.39 -6.66
C LEU A 131 5.68 5.89 -6.42
N ASP A 132 6.76 5.28 -6.90
CA ASP A 132 7.19 3.92 -6.55
C ASP A 132 6.22 2.78 -6.93
N TRP A 133 6.20 2.45 -8.23
CA TRP A 133 5.29 1.47 -8.81
C TRP A 133 5.92 0.09 -9.01
N GLU A 134 6.96 -0.30 -8.28
CA GLU A 134 7.56 -1.62 -8.48
C GLU A 134 6.73 -2.76 -7.86
N GLY A 135 6.00 -2.48 -6.78
CA GLY A 135 5.21 -3.45 -6.00
C GLY A 135 3.76 -3.65 -6.45
N TRP A 136 3.31 -2.93 -7.48
CA TRP A 136 1.91 -2.98 -7.91
C TRP A 136 1.47 -4.35 -8.43
N GLY A 137 0.20 -4.67 -8.22
CA GLY A 137 -0.40 -5.93 -8.63
C GLY A 137 -1.75 -6.18 -7.97
N MET A 138 -2.26 -7.40 -8.10
CA MET A 138 -3.46 -7.86 -7.41
C MET A 138 -3.21 -7.91 -5.89
N ALA A 139 -4.18 -7.40 -5.13
CA ALA A 139 -4.25 -7.45 -3.67
C ALA A 139 -5.72 -7.58 -3.22
N PRO A 140 -6.01 -7.88 -1.95
CA PRO A 140 -7.37 -7.84 -1.43
C PRO A 140 -8.04 -6.49 -1.69
N THR A 141 -9.31 -6.50 -2.13
CA THR A 141 -10.04 -5.26 -2.45
C THR A 141 -10.08 -4.29 -1.26
N GLY A 142 -9.53 -3.09 -1.47
CA GLY A 142 -9.35 -2.07 -0.45
C GLY A 142 -7.95 -1.99 0.17
N TYR A 143 -6.99 -2.79 -0.33
CA TYR A 143 -5.61 -2.85 0.18
C TYR A 143 -4.94 -1.48 0.28
N ASP A 144 -4.91 -0.69 -0.80
CA ASP A 144 -4.27 0.62 -0.79
C ASP A 144 -4.87 1.60 0.24
N ALA A 145 -6.20 1.64 0.35
CA ALA A 145 -6.89 2.47 1.35
C ALA A 145 -6.59 2.00 2.77
N ALA A 146 -6.48 0.68 2.97
CA ALA A 146 -6.09 0.09 4.24
C ALA A 146 -4.64 0.42 4.59
N THR A 147 -3.70 0.29 3.65
CA THR A 147 -2.29 0.69 3.80
C THR A 147 -2.17 2.14 4.24
N LEU A 148 -2.83 3.06 3.53
CA LEU A 148 -2.82 4.47 3.90
C LEU A 148 -3.41 4.73 5.29
N TYR A 149 -4.52 4.08 5.63
CA TYR A 149 -5.14 4.19 6.96
C TYR A 149 -4.20 3.71 8.06
N ILE A 150 -3.58 2.54 7.87
CA ILE A 150 -2.69 1.93 8.87
C ILE A 150 -1.45 2.79 9.11
N TYR A 151 -0.83 3.32 8.06
CA TYR A 151 0.29 4.25 8.17
C TYR A 151 -0.09 5.63 8.75
N SER A 152 -1.39 5.89 8.94
CA SER A 152 -1.91 7.10 9.59
C SER A 152 -2.20 6.94 11.08
N LEU A 153 -2.11 5.72 11.65
CA LEU A 153 -2.60 5.44 13.01
C LEU A 153 -1.94 6.25 14.13
N LEU A 154 -0.74 6.78 13.93
CA LEU A 154 -0.06 7.65 14.91
C LEU A 154 -0.57 9.10 14.90
N VAL A 155 -1.39 9.47 13.91
CA VAL A 155 -1.98 10.80 13.75
C VAL A 155 -3.52 10.64 13.66
N PRO A 156 -4.23 10.55 14.80
CA PRO A 156 -5.63 10.16 14.84
C PRO A 156 -6.56 10.99 13.95
N GLU A 157 -6.32 12.29 13.83
CA GLU A 157 -7.09 13.20 12.97
C GLU A 157 -6.94 12.86 11.47
N VAL A 158 -5.75 12.41 11.05
CA VAL A 158 -5.51 11.97 9.68
C VAL A 158 -6.07 10.57 9.47
N ALA A 159 -5.90 9.66 10.42
CA ALA A 159 -6.51 8.33 10.35
C ALA A 159 -8.06 8.41 10.23
N ALA A 160 -8.69 9.33 10.97
CA ALA A 160 -10.13 9.60 10.86
C ALA A 160 -10.50 10.19 9.49
N SER A 161 -9.65 11.07 8.94
CA SER A 161 -9.86 11.63 7.60
C SER A 161 -9.77 10.55 6.52
N VAL A 162 -8.75 9.68 6.55
CA VAL A 162 -8.64 8.53 5.63
C VAL A 162 -9.85 7.61 5.76
N ARG A 163 -10.29 7.31 6.99
CA ARG A 163 -11.52 6.52 7.21
C ARG A 163 -12.75 7.14 6.59
N SER A 164 -12.95 8.44 6.79
CA SER A 164 -14.09 9.16 6.22
C SER A 164 -14.03 9.19 4.71
N GLU A 165 -12.86 9.49 4.15
CA GLU A 165 -12.64 9.58 2.71
C GLU A 165 -12.79 8.23 2.02
N PHE A 166 -12.50 7.10 2.67
CA PHE A 166 -12.60 5.75 2.08
C PHE A 166 -13.63 4.85 2.77
N ALA A 167 -14.64 5.42 3.43
CA ALA A 167 -15.63 4.66 4.21
C ALA A 167 -16.37 3.61 3.35
N ASP A 168 -16.69 3.96 2.11
CA ASP A 168 -17.31 3.08 1.11
C ASP A 168 -16.48 1.84 0.77
N THR A 169 -15.17 1.88 1.01
CA THR A 169 -14.25 0.75 0.83
C THR A 169 -13.93 0.08 2.17
N LEU A 170 -13.53 0.87 3.16
CA LEU A 170 -12.97 0.39 4.43
C LEU A 170 -14.01 -0.15 5.42
N ASP A 171 -15.28 0.24 5.30
CA ASP A 171 -16.37 -0.26 6.17
C ASP A 171 -17.11 -1.47 5.56
N THR A 172 -16.53 -2.07 4.51
CA THR A 172 -17.04 -3.29 3.86
C THR A 172 -16.33 -4.54 4.40
N PRO A 173 -16.91 -5.75 4.23
CA PRO A 173 -16.22 -7.00 4.57
C PRO A 173 -14.87 -7.16 3.85
N THR A 174 -14.79 -6.78 2.57
CA THR A 174 -13.54 -6.80 1.78
C THR A 174 -12.51 -5.82 2.33
N GLY A 175 -12.90 -4.60 2.67
CA GLY A 175 -12.00 -3.60 3.26
C GLY A 175 -11.49 -3.99 4.65
N ARG A 176 -12.35 -4.58 5.48
CA ARG A 176 -11.94 -5.14 6.79
C ARG A 176 -10.94 -6.28 6.62
N PHE A 177 -11.12 -7.14 5.62
CA PHE A 177 -10.15 -8.19 5.30
C PHE A 177 -8.82 -7.59 4.82
N ALA A 178 -8.87 -6.64 3.90
CA ALA A 178 -7.67 -5.95 3.39
C ALA A 178 -6.89 -5.26 4.51
N GLU A 179 -7.58 -4.67 5.47
CA GLU A 179 -6.95 -4.12 6.66
C GLU A 179 -6.24 -5.16 7.52
N LEU A 180 -6.83 -6.34 7.74
CA LEU A 180 -6.16 -7.43 8.45
C LEU A 180 -4.94 -7.96 7.68
N ALA A 181 -5.00 -8.01 6.34
CA ALA A 181 -3.87 -8.38 5.50
C ALA A 181 -2.70 -7.39 5.65
N VAL A 182 -2.98 -6.08 5.53
CA VAL A 182 -1.96 -5.02 5.73
C VAL A 182 -1.40 -5.07 7.16
N ILE A 183 -2.25 -5.22 8.17
CA ILE A 183 -1.77 -5.34 9.56
C ILE A 183 -0.83 -6.54 9.72
N THR A 184 -1.16 -7.67 9.09
CA THR A 184 -0.33 -8.88 9.10
C THR A 184 1.05 -8.62 8.51
N GLU A 185 1.10 -8.02 7.32
CA GLU A 185 2.35 -7.69 6.62
C GLU A 185 3.22 -6.71 7.43
N LEU A 186 2.61 -5.69 8.03
CA LEU A 186 3.37 -4.75 8.86
C LEU A 186 3.82 -5.37 10.19
N LEU A 187 3.02 -6.24 10.81
CA LEU A 187 3.45 -6.99 12.00
C LEU A 187 4.61 -7.93 11.67
N GLU A 188 4.60 -8.58 10.51
CA GLU A 188 5.76 -9.33 10.03
C GLU A 188 7.00 -8.44 9.89
N SER A 189 6.87 -7.27 9.25
CA SER A 189 7.99 -6.34 9.07
C SER A 189 8.63 -5.91 10.40
N THR A 190 7.85 -5.84 11.49
CA THR A 190 8.40 -5.53 12.84
C THR A 190 9.37 -6.58 13.36
N THR A 191 9.26 -7.83 12.89
CA THR A 191 10.21 -8.88 13.26
C THR A 191 11.59 -8.71 12.63
N TYR A 192 11.67 -7.88 11.58
CA TYR A 192 12.90 -7.49 10.90
C TYR A 192 13.43 -6.11 11.33
N GLY A 193 12.73 -5.42 12.24
CA GLY A 193 13.13 -4.11 12.76
C GLY A 193 12.45 -2.91 12.09
N ASP A 194 11.53 -3.13 11.15
CA ASP A 194 10.78 -2.07 10.48
C ASP A 194 9.46 -1.76 11.20
N ASN A 195 8.86 -0.61 10.92
CA ASN A 195 7.52 -0.24 11.43
C ASN A 195 7.30 -0.38 12.96
N LEU A 196 8.37 -0.35 13.76
CA LEU A 196 8.32 -0.60 15.20
C LEU A 196 7.39 0.36 15.96
N LEU A 197 7.25 1.60 15.49
CA LEU A 197 6.33 2.58 16.08
C LEU A 197 4.86 2.18 15.92
N LEU A 198 4.54 1.35 14.93
CA LEU A 198 3.19 0.88 14.62
C LEU A 198 2.81 -0.43 15.33
N ASP A 199 3.75 -1.20 15.91
CA ASP A 199 3.45 -2.52 16.52
C ASP A 199 2.23 -2.49 17.46
N ARG A 200 2.23 -1.58 18.43
CA ARG A 200 1.11 -1.46 19.38
C ARG A 200 -0.19 -0.98 18.70
N PRO A 201 -0.20 0.11 17.90
CA PRO A 201 -1.37 0.50 17.11
C PRO A 201 -1.95 -0.62 16.25
N LEU A 202 -1.10 -1.40 15.57
CA LEU A 202 -1.48 -2.52 14.71
C LEU A 202 -2.23 -3.60 15.49
N ARG A 203 -1.66 -4.06 16.61
CA ARG A 203 -2.28 -5.08 17.47
C ARG A 203 -3.61 -4.60 18.05
N ASN A 204 -3.68 -3.34 18.47
CA ASN A 204 -4.94 -2.76 18.95
C ASN A 204 -6.00 -2.73 17.85
N ARG A 205 -5.62 -2.39 16.62
CA ARG A 205 -6.55 -2.33 15.50
C ARG A 205 -7.02 -3.71 15.06
N ALA A 206 -6.12 -4.68 14.95
CA ALA A 206 -6.48 -6.07 14.69
C ALA A 206 -7.42 -6.62 15.77
N ALA A 207 -7.14 -6.32 17.05
CA ALA A 207 -8.00 -6.73 18.15
C ALA A 207 -9.43 -6.18 18.02
N HIS A 208 -9.55 -4.92 17.62
CA HIS A 208 -10.84 -4.28 17.37
C HIS A 208 -11.59 -4.94 16.19
N LEU A 209 -10.89 -5.30 15.11
CA LEU A 209 -11.50 -5.92 13.93
C LEU A 209 -11.97 -7.35 14.19
N LEU A 210 -11.21 -8.11 14.99
CA LEU A 210 -11.47 -9.52 15.31
C LEU A 210 -12.37 -9.70 16.54
N GLY A 211 -12.55 -8.66 17.35
CA GLY A 211 -13.32 -8.75 18.60
C GLY A 211 -12.64 -9.57 19.69
N CYS A 212 -11.32 -9.80 19.58
CA CYS A 212 -10.52 -10.56 20.54
C CYS A 212 -9.16 -9.89 20.75
N ARG A 213 -8.44 -10.23 21.84
CA ARG A 213 -7.11 -9.65 22.10
C ARG A 213 -6.06 -10.35 21.24
N ILE A 214 -5.20 -9.55 20.61
CA ILE A 214 -4.02 -10.04 19.87
C ILE A 214 -2.82 -10.09 20.83
N PRO A 215 -2.03 -11.18 20.86
CA PRO A 215 -0.82 -11.27 21.65
C PRO A 215 0.16 -10.13 21.36
N SER A 216 1.03 -9.80 22.31
CA SER A 216 2.20 -8.91 22.09
C SER A 216 3.38 -9.71 21.56
#